data_AF-A0A2V8Y3D8-F1
#
_entry.id   AF-A0A2V8Y3D8-F1
#
_cell.length_a   1.000
_cell.length_b   1.000
_cell.length_c   1.000
_cell.angle_alpha   90.00
_cell.angle_beta   90.00
_cell.angle_gamma   90.00
#
_symmetry.space_group_name_H-M   'P 1'
#
loop_
_entity.id
_entity.type
_entity.pdbx_description
1 polymer ?
#
loop_
_entity_poly.entity_id
_entity_poly.type
_entity_poly.pdbx_seq_one_letter_code
_entity_poly.pdbx_strand_id
1 'polypeptide(L)'
;MKRFATFLVLLPFLLLAFALRPVPAVNAGGPPAGQEAVLKAADITPKLFPEHVFFRGQVAPAQLRNTGGVHFADDLYVLAGLVDSSGYSTAIKEKYQAYLLSEVNLEIGGQTLKPGAYGFGFVGGKFILMDLAASNLIESAGQRDAEMKRPIPLQIVAASTAGP
;
A
#
# COMPACT_ATOMS: atom_id res chain seq x y z
N MET A 1 71.43 2.85 -17.42
CA MET A 1 71.23 4.28 -17.77
C MET A 1 69.73 4.59 -17.71
N LYS A 2 69.33 5.68 -17.01
CA LYS A 2 68.02 6.38 -16.99
C LYS A 2 66.81 5.52 -16.51
N ARG A 3 66.46 5.46 -15.21
CA ARG A 3 65.72 6.44 -14.38
C ARG A 3 64.56 7.13 -15.12
N PHE A 4 63.33 6.68 -14.87
CA PHE A 4 62.13 7.52 -14.91
C PHE A 4 61.20 7.18 -13.74
N ALA A 5 60.67 8.25 -13.16
CA ALA A 5 60.19 8.35 -11.81
C ALA A 5 58.68 8.04 -11.69
N THR A 6 58.32 7.51 -10.52
CA THR A 6 57.21 7.91 -9.65
C THR A 6 55.89 8.32 -10.30
N PHE A 7 54.85 7.52 -10.09
CA PHE A 7 53.61 8.03 -9.47
C PHE A 7 52.90 6.91 -8.71
N LEU A 8 53.08 6.97 -7.38
CA LEU A 8 52.34 6.26 -6.37
C LEU A 8 50.89 6.80 -6.39
N VAL A 9 49.92 5.98 -6.78
CA VAL A 9 48.51 6.22 -6.49
C VAL A 9 48.00 5.04 -5.68
N LEU A 10 48.19 5.15 -4.36
CA LEU A 10 47.45 4.37 -3.37
C LEU A 10 46.05 4.99 -3.28
N LEU A 11 45.04 4.33 -3.86
CA LEU A 11 43.65 4.56 -3.50
C LEU A 11 43.20 3.41 -2.59
N PRO A 12 43.02 3.63 -1.27
CA PRO A 12 42.56 2.58 -0.39
C PRO A 12 41.06 2.33 -0.65
N PHE A 13 40.74 1.05 -0.86
CA PHE A 13 39.39 0.52 -0.86
C PHE A 13 38.71 0.91 0.45
N LEU A 14 37.81 1.90 0.41
CA LEU A 14 37.00 2.30 1.55
C LEU A 14 35.97 1.19 1.82
N LEU A 15 36.26 0.33 2.80
CA LEU A 15 35.31 -0.61 3.39
C LEU A 15 34.17 0.19 4.03
N LEU A 16 33.01 0.25 3.36
CA LEU A 16 31.78 0.75 3.95
C LEU A 16 31.22 -0.33 4.89
N ALA A 17 31.71 -0.37 6.12
CA ALA A 17 31.12 -1.16 7.19
C ALA A 17 29.76 -0.54 7.56
N PHE A 18 28.68 -1.12 7.05
CA PHE A 18 27.31 -0.76 7.43
C PHE A 18 27.05 -1.26 8.85
N ALA A 19 27.33 -0.42 9.84
CA ALA A 19 26.96 -0.68 11.23
C ALA A 19 25.43 -0.60 11.36
N LEU A 20 24.74 -1.75 11.30
CA LEU A 20 23.36 -1.90 11.73
C LEU A 20 23.28 -1.56 13.23
N ARG A 21 22.90 -0.31 13.54
CA ARG A 21 22.46 0.03 14.89
C ARG A 21 21.03 -0.51 15.06
N PRO A 22 20.72 -1.24 16.14
CA PRO A 22 19.33 -1.52 16.48
C PRO A 22 18.65 -0.17 16.75
N VAL A 23 17.66 0.16 15.92
CA VAL A 23 16.75 1.27 16.21
C VAL A 23 15.92 0.82 17.42
N PRO A 24 15.91 1.57 18.54
CA PRO A 24 15.03 1.24 19.64
C PRO A 24 13.58 1.25 19.14
N ALA A 25 12.82 0.21 19.49
CA ALA A 25 11.38 0.18 19.25
C ALA A 25 10.77 1.46 19.83
N VAL A 26 10.17 2.27 18.97
CA VAL A 26 9.33 3.39 19.40
C VAL A 26 8.17 2.76 20.16
N ASN A 27 8.17 2.87 21.48
CA ASN A 27 6.96 2.72 22.27
C ASN A 27 6.01 3.82 21.79
N ALA A 28 5.00 3.43 21.03
CA ALA A 28 3.91 4.31 20.65
C ALA A 28 3.08 4.61 21.92
N GLY A 29 3.51 5.61 22.69
CA GLY A 29 2.58 6.38 23.52
C GLY A 29 1.67 7.14 22.56
N GLY A 30 0.54 6.54 22.21
CA GLY A 30 -0.40 7.09 21.23
C GLY A 30 -0.99 8.44 21.68
N PRO A 31 -1.42 9.28 20.72
CA PRO A 31 -2.20 10.49 21.00
C PRO A 31 -3.49 10.17 21.78
N PRO A 32 -4.13 11.15 22.45
CA PRO A 32 -5.42 10.94 23.11
C PRO A 32 -6.43 10.37 22.10
N ALA A 33 -7.11 9.29 22.52
CA ALA A 33 -7.97 8.48 21.66
C ALA A 33 -8.99 9.33 20.88
N GLY A 34 -8.73 9.54 19.60
CA GLY A 34 -9.75 9.92 18.63
C GLY A 34 -10.76 8.79 18.47
N GLN A 35 -11.96 9.09 17.97
CA GLN A 35 -12.90 8.04 17.59
C GLN A 35 -12.46 7.42 16.28
N GLU A 36 -12.30 6.09 16.24
CA GLU A 36 -12.12 5.37 14.98
C GLU A 36 -13.36 5.54 14.11
N ALA A 37 -13.16 5.91 12.84
CA ALA A 37 -14.24 6.23 11.92
C ALA A 37 -14.04 5.53 10.57
N VAL A 38 -15.09 4.87 10.09
CA VAL A 38 -15.13 4.36 8.72
C VAL A 38 -15.49 5.51 7.78
N LEU A 39 -14.60 5.82 6.85
CA LEU A 39 -14.74 6.87 5.85
C LEU A 39 -15.43 6.32 4.61
N LYS A 40 -16.48 7.01 4.15
CA LYS A 40 -17.14 6.73 2.88
C LYS A 40 -16.58 7.63 1.79
N ALA A 41 -16.91 7.34 0.53
CA ALA A 41 -16.48 8.15 -0.61
C ALA A 41 -16.76 9.66 -0.47
N ALA A 42 -17.82 10.04 0.24
CA ALA A 42 -18.16 11.45 0.49
C ALA A 42 -17.20 12.15 1.47
N ASP A 43 -16.54 11.39 2.36
CA ASP A 43 -15.61 11.88 3.37
C ASP A 43 -14.17 11.94 2.81
N ILE A 44 -13.90 11.20 1.72
CA ILE A 44 -12.61 11.19 1.03
C ILE A 44 -12.49 12.42 0.14
N THR A 45 -11.48 13.23 0.40
CA THR A 45 -11.13 14.40 -0.41
C THR A 45 -9.80 14.19 -1.13
N PRO A 46 -9.49 14.99 -2.18
CA PRO A 46 -8.18 14.96 -2.84
C PRO A 46 -6.98 15.21 -1.91
N LYS A 47 -7.21 15.75 -0.71
CA LYS A 47 -6.16 15.95 0.31
C LYS A 47 -5.81 14.66 1.05
N LEU A 48 -6.77 13.75 1.19
CA LEU A 48 -6.56 12.45 1.85
C LEU A 48 -6.14 11.38 0.84
N PHE A 49 -6.81 11.33 -0.31
CA PHE A 49 -6.51 10.36 -1.36
C PHE A 49 -6.12 11.05 -2.67
N PRO A 50 -4.97 10.74 -3.28
CA PRO A 50 -4.53 11.35 -4.53
C PRO A 50 -5.51 11.09 -5.68
N GLU A 51 -5.81 12.13 -6.47
CA GLU A 51 -6.58 11.99 -7.71
C GLU A 51 -5.86 11.17 -8.79
N HIS A 52 -4.54 11.11 -8.69
CA HIS A 52 -3.68 10.37 -9.59
C HIS A 52 -2.71 9.52 -8.78
N VAL A 53 -2.64 8.23 -9.10
CA VAL A 53 -1.79 7.26 -8.39
C VAL A 53 -0.77 6.66 -9.34
N PHE A 54 0.44 6.46 -8.83
CA PHE A 54 1.53 5.83 -9.57
C PHE A 54 1.48 4.32 -9.36
N PHE A 55 1.54 3.55 -10.44
CA PHE A 55 1.67 2.11 -10.39
C PHE A 55 2.43 1.61 -11.63
N ARG A 56 3.41 0.74 -11.42
CA ARG A 56 4.20 0.08 -12.48
C ARG A 56 4.70 1.04 -13.57
N GLY A 57 5.27 2.19 -13.18
CA GLY A 57 5.85 3.16 -14.11
C GLY A 57 4.84 4.05 -14.83
N GLN A 58 3.56 3.99 -14.46
CA GLN A 58 2.50 4.79 -15.05
C GLN A 58 1.71 5.53 -13.97
N VAL A 59 1.05 6.61 -14.38
CA VAL A 59 0.13 7.36 -13.52
C VAL A 59 -1.28 7.17 -14.06
N ALA A 60 -2.21 6.79 -13.20
CA ALA A 60 -3.61 6.59 -13.54
C ALA A 60 -4.54 7.39 -12.64
N PRO A 61 -5.70 7.85 -13.15
CA PRO A 61 -6.68 8.52 -12.33
C PRO A 61 -7.35 7.56 -11.36
N ALA A 62 -7.47 7.97 -10.11
CA ALA A 62 -8.27 7.32 -9.09
C ALA A 62 -9.73 7.75 -9.21
N GLN A 63 -10.64 6.80 -8.99
CA GLN A 63 -12.07 7.06 -9.00
C GLN A 63 -12.52 7.47 -7.61
N LEU A 64 -12.42 8.76 -7.26
CA LEU A 64 -12.77 9.24 -5.91
C LEU A 64 -14.18 8.86 -5.44
N ARG A 65 -15.14 8.72 -6.36
CA ARG A 65 -16.51 8.26 -6.05
C ARG A 65 -16.57 6.78 -5.59
N ASN A 66 -15.54 6.01 -5.89
CA ASN A 66 -15.37 4.60 -5.53
C ASN A 66 -14.17 4.47 -4.59
N THR A 67 -14.15 5.28 -3.54
CA THR A 67 -13.15 5.26 -2.47
C THR A 67 -13.81 4.98 -1.11
N GLY A 68 -12.99 4.56 -0.16
CA GLY A 68 -13.36 4.42 1.23
C GLY A 68 -12.11 4.30 2.09
N GLY A 69 -12.28 4.41 3.40
CA GLY A 69 -11.16 4.37 4.32
C GLY A 69 -11.54 4.03 5.75
N VAL A 70 -10.53 3.93 6.59
CA VAL A 70 -10.64 3.98 8.04
C VAL A 70 -9.70 5.08 8.52
N HIS A 71 -10.22 5.95 9.38
CA HIS A 71 -9.44 6.89 10.18
C HIS A 71 -9.35 6.31 11.58
N PHE A 72 -8.13 6.02 12.02
CA PHE A 72 -7.88 5.42 13.33
C PHE A 72 -7.78 6.50 14.41
N ALA A 73 -7.95 6.06 15.66
CA ALA A 73 -7.89 6.91 16.85
C ALA A 73 -6.54 7.63 17.04
N ASP A 74 -5.47 7.08 16.46
CA ASP A 74 -4.11 7.61 16.47
C ASP A 74 -3.79 8.52 15.28
N ASP A 75 -4.83 8.97 14.56
CA ASP A 75 -4.77 9.86 13.39
C ASP A 75 -4.12 9.24 12.15
N LEU A 76 -3.99 7.91 12.11
CA LEU A 76 -3.51 7.18 10.95
C LEU A 76 -4.66 6.77 10.02
N TYR A 77 -4.33 6.54 8.76
CA TYR A 77 -5.29 6.21 7.73
C TYR A 77 -5.00 4.88 7.03
N VAL A 78 -6.09 4.20 6.66
CA VAL A 78 -6.10 3.18 5.60
C VAL A 78 -7.13 3.62 4.58
N LEU A 79 -6.71 3.83 3.34
CA LEU A 79 -7.56 4.34 2.28
C LEU A 79 -7.46 3.44 1.06
N ALA A 80 -8.59 3.15 0.42
CA ALA A 80 -8.65 2.38 -0.81
C ALA A 80 -9.52 3.07 -1.85
N GLY A 81 -9.16 2.92 -3.12
CA GLY A 81 -9.89 3.53 -4.23
C GLY A 81 -9.76 2.73 -5.51
N LEU A 82 -10.84 2.63 -6.30
CA LEU A 82 -10.74 2.09 -7.65
C LEU A 82 -9.88 2.99 -8.53
N VAL A 83 -9.23 2.39 -9.52
CA VAL A 83 -8.37 3.10 -10.47
C VAL A 83 -8.86 2.88 -11.89
N ASP A 84 -8.73 3.90 -12.73
CA ASP A 84 -8.90 3.74 -14.15
C ASP A 84 -7.61 3.15 -14.75
N SER A 85 -7.58 1.83 -14.86
CA SER A 85 -6.44 1.11 -15.44
C SER A 85 -6.51 1.01 -16.97
N SER A 86 -7.38 1.76 -17.67
CA SER A 86 -7.56 1.70 -19.13
C SER A 86 -6.27 1.91 -19.96
N GLY A 87 -5.26 2.60 -19.42
CA GLY A 87 -3.95 2.79 -20.04
C GLY A 87 -2.98 1.59 -19.93
N TYR A 88 -3.27 0.61 -19.07
CA TYR A 88 -2.37 -0.51 -18.80
C TYR A 88 -2.53 -1.67 -19.80
N SER A 89 -1.54 -2.56 -19.83
CA SER A 89 -1.66 -3.83 -20.55
C SER A 89 -2.72 -4.73 -19.91
N THR A 90 -3.33 -5.62 -20.69
CA THR A 90 -4.37 -6.56 -20.22
C THR A 90 -3.93 -7.36 -19.00
N ALA A 91 -2.69 -7.86 -19.02
CA ALA A 91 -2.11 -8.62 -17.91
C ALA A 91 -2.03 -7.83 -16.59
N ILE A 92 -1.90 -6.50 -16.65
CA ILE A 92 -1.90 -5.65 -15.46
C ILE A 92 -3.30 -5.21 -15.08
N LYS A 93 -4.14 -4.82 -16.04
CA LYS A 93 -5.55 -4.48 -15.81
C LYS A 93 -6.31 -5.57 -15.06
N GLU A 94 -6.03 -6.83 -15.37
CA GLU A 94 -6.69 -7.96 -14.74
C GLU A 94 -6.45 -7.98 -13.21
N LYS A 95 -5.22 -7.70 -12.78
CA LYS A 95 -4.80 -7.72 -11.37
C LYS A 95 -4.95 -6.37 -10.67
N TYR A 96 -4.81 -5.28 -11.40
CA TYR A 96 -4.78 -3.91 -10.87
C TYR A 96 -6.12 -3.21 -11.13
N GLN A 97 -6.98 -3.30 -10.13
CA GLN A 97 -8.35 -2.76 -10.15
C GLN A 97 -8.51 -1.60 -9.18
N ALA A 98 -7.72 -1.59 -8.11
CA ALA A 98 -7.77 -0.61 -7.05
C ALA A 98 -6.39 -0.33 -6.46
N TYR A 99 -6.30 0.77 -5.72
CA TYR A 99 -5.11 1.24 -5.05
C TYR A 99 -5.37 1.34 -3.55
N LEU A 100 -4.39 0.98 -2.75
CA LEU A 100 -4.43 0.96 -1.30
C LEU A 100 -3.29 1.81 -0.75
N LEU A 101 -3.63 2.71 0.16
CA LEU A 101 -2.71 3.44 1.02
C LEU A 101 -2.93 2.96 2.45
N SER A 102 -1.86 2.62 3.13
CA SER A 102 -1.92 2.18 4.52
C SER A 102 -0.81 2.83 5.32
N GLU A 103 -1.15 3.42 6.46
CA GLU A 103 -0.21 4.00 7.40
C GLU A 103 0.04 3.10 8.62
N VAL A 104 -0.65 1.97 8.69
CA VAL A 104 -0.55 0.98 9.78
C VAL A 104 -0.12 -0.38 9.25
N ASN A 105 0.28 -1.29 10.14
CA ASN A 105 0.39 -2.69 9.76
C ASN A 105 -1.02 -3.27 9.58
N LEU A 106 -1.27 -3.90 8.44
CA LEU A 106 -2.52 -4.62 8.17
C LEU A 106 -2.27 -6.11 8.17
N GLU A 107 -3.28 -6.89 8.53
CA GLU A 107 -3.26 -8.34 8.36
C GLU A 107 -4.24 -8.74 7.27
N ILE A 108 -3.74 -9.38 6.22
CA ILE A 108 -4.55 -9.81 5.08
C ILE A 108 -4.22 -11.27 4.77
N GLY A 109 -5.21 -12.15 4.96
CA GLY A 109 -5.04 -13.58 4.72
C GLY A 109 -3.93 -14.21 5.57
N GLY A 110 -3.80 -13.78 6.84
CA GLY A 110 -2.77 -14.26 7.77
C GLY A 110 -1.36 -13.72 7.50
N GLN A 111 -1.21 -12.74 6.61
CA GLN A 111 0.06 -12.10 6.29
C GLN A 111 0.06 -10.64 6.71
N THR A 112 1.14 -10.21 7.35
CA THR A 112 1.33 -8.80 7.73
C THR A 112 1.78 -7.97 6.53
N LEU A 113 0.97 -7.00 6.16
CA LEU A 113 1.30 -5.93 5.23
C LEU A 113 1.80 -4.72 6.01
N LYS A 114 2.97 -4.20 5.63
CA LYS A 114 3.55 -3.00 6.25
C LYS A 114 2.88 -1.72 5.72
N PRO A 115 3.01 -0.58 6.42
CA PRO A 115 2.62 0.72 5.88
C PRO A 115 3.26 0.97 4.50
N GLY A 116 2.48 1.54 3.58
CA GLY A 116 2.92 1.79 2.22
C GLY A 116 1.78 2.00 1.24
N ALA A 117 2.14 2.01 -0.05
CA ALA A 117 1.23 2.15 -1.15
C ALA A 117 1.26 0.90 -2.04
N TYR A 118 0.09 0.42 -2.41
CA TYR A 118 -0.09 -0.90 -3.01
C TYR A 118 -1.17 -0.87 -4.10
N GLY A 119 -1.03 -1.74 -5.08
CA GLY A 119 -2.12 -2.06 -6.00
C GLY A 119 -2.82 -3.34 -5.57
N PHE A 120 -4.11 -3.47 -5.83
CA PHE A 120 -4.81 -4.73 -5.61
C PHE A 120 -5.95 -4.95 -6.61
N GLY A 121 -6.47 -6.16 -6.62
CA GLY A 121 -7.64 -6.53 -7.39
C GLY A 121 -8.05 -7.98 -7.17
N PHE A 122 -9.13 -8.39 -7.83
CA PHE A 122 -9.66 -9.74 -7.76
C PHE A 122 -9.53 -10.48 -9.09
N VAL A 123 -8.87 -11.62 -9.08
CA VAL A 123 -8.70 -12.47 -10.27
C VAL A 123 -9.16 -13.88 -9.96
N GLY A 124 -10.17 -14.37 -10.70
CA GLY A 124 -10.71 -15.71 -10.49
C GLY A 124 -11.19 -15.99 -9.06
N GLY A 125 -11.71 -14.97 -8.37
CA GLY A 125 -12.14 -15.07 -6.97
C GLY A 125 -11.03 -15.01 -5.93
N LYS A 126 -9.77 -14.80 -6.33
CA LYS A 126 -8.65 -14.53 -5.42
C LYS A 126 -8.41 -13.03 -5.30
N PHE A 127 -8.18 -12.59 -4.07
CA PHE A 127 -7.64 -11.27 -3.80
C PHE A 127 -6.13 -11.30 -4.03
N ILE A 128 -5.62 -10.35 -4.81
CA ILE A 128 -4.19 -10.18 -5.09
C ILE A 128 -3.81 -8.78 -4.67
N LEU A 129 -2.81 -8.66 -3.81
CA LEU A 129 -2.19 -7.40 -3.44
C LEU A 129 -0.75 -7.37 -3.92
N MET A 130 -0.35 -6.23 -4.46
CA MET A 130 0.90 -6.03 -5.17
C MET A 130 1.63 -4.79 -4.67
N ASP A 131 2.94 -4.82 -4.73
CA ASP A 131 3.75 -3.60 -4.61
C ASP A 131 3.59 -2.67 -5.83
N LEU A 132 4.18 -1.49 -5.77
CA LEU A 132 4.17 -0.52 -6.88
C LEU A 132 4.87 -1.01 -8.15
N ALA A 133 5.69 -2.06 -8.07
CA ALA A 133 6.32 -2.71 -9.22
C ALA A 133 5.42 -3.79 -9.86
N ALA A 134 4.20 -3.97 -9.35
CA ALA A 134 3.26 -5.01 -9.72
C ALA A 134 3.74 -6.44 -9.38
N SER A 135 4.60 -6.57 -8.37
CA SER A 135 4.97 -7.87 -7.79
C SER A 135 3.91 -8.29 -6.79
N ASN A 136 3.43 -9.54 -6.88
CA ASN A 136 2.46 -10.07 -5.93
C ASN A 136 3.12 -10.21 -4.54
N LEU A 137 2.52 -9.57 -3.53
CA LEU A 137 2.93 -9.66 -2.13
C LEU A 137 2.06 -10.64 -1.37
N ILE A 138 0.73 -10.52 -1.52
CA ILE A 138 -0.25 -11.32 -0.81
C ILE A 138 -1.27 -11.83 -1.83
N GLU A 139 -1.55 -13.12 -1.75
CA GLU A 139 -2.67 -13.75 -2.44
C GLU A 139 -3.52 -14.47 -1.41
N SER A 140 -4.81 -14.14 -1.36
CA SER A 140 -5.76 -14.78 -0.47
C SER A 140 -7.06 -15.12 -1.20
N ALA A 141 -7.85 -16.01 -0.63
CA ALA A 141 -9.19 -16.28 -1.16
C ALA A 141 -10.06 -15.03 -0.96
N GLY A 142 -10.68 -14.55 -2.03
CA GLY A 142 -11.74 -13.56 -1.93
C GLY A 142 -12.98 -14.21 -1.32
N GLN A 143 -13.51 -13.62 -0.27
CA GLN A 143 -14.76 -14.08 0.33
C GLN A 143 -15.93 -13.28 -0.24
N ARG A 144 -17.01 -13.99 -0.58
CA ARG A 144 -18.26 -13.36 -0.99
C ARG A 144 -19.14 -13.21 0.24
N ASP A 145 -19.46 -11.96 0.58
CA ASP A 145 -20.50 -11.68 1.56
C ASP A 145 -21.88 -11.82 0.89
N ALA A 146 -22.62 -12.86 1.27
CA ALA A 146 -23.96 -13.13 0.76
C ALA A 146 -25.04 -12.24 1.40
N GLU A 147 -24.74 -11.62 2.54
CA GLU A 147 -25.67 -10.77 3.29
C GLU A 147 -25.65 -9.31 2.83
N MET A 148 -24.69 -8.95 1.96
CA MET A 148 -24.57 -7.62 1.39
C MET A 148 -25.70 -7.32 0.38
N LYS A 149 -26.73 -6.60 0.85
CA LYS A 149 -27.95 -6.32 0.07
C LYS A 149 -27.77 -5.31 -1.07
N ARG A 150 -26.80 -4.40 -0.96
CA ARG A 150 -26.56 -3.32 -1.93
C ARG A 150 -25.06 -3.05 -2.09
N PRO A 151 -24.32 -3.92 -2.79
CA PRO A 151 -22.91 -3.69 -3.03
C PRO A 151 -22.72 -2.46 -3.94
N ILE A 152 -21.89 -1.54 -3.49
CA ILE A 152 -21.31 -0.50 -4.34
C ILE A 152 -19.91 -0.94 -4.79
N PRO A 153 -19.34 -0.36 -5.87
CA PRO A 153 -18.12 -0.89 -6.50
C PRO A 153 -16.92 -1.08 -5.55
N LEU A 154 -16.74 -0.15 -4.60
CA LEU A 154 -15.79 -0.30 -3.51
C LEU A 154 -16.42 0.28 -2.24
N GLN A 155 -16.39 -0.50 -1.16
CA GLN A 155 -16.91 -0.10 0.14
C GLN A 155 -16.03 -0.67 1.24
N ILE A 156 -15.74 0.17 2.24
CA ILE A 156 -15.21 -0.27 3.53
C ILE A 156 -16.35 -0.29 4.52
N VAL A 157 -16.48 -1.39 5.24
CA VAL A 157 -17.48 -1.58 6.29
C VAL A 157 -16.76 -2.02 7.55
N ALA A 158 -17.21 -1.53 8.70
CA ALA A 158 -16.80 -2.11 9.97
C ALA A 158 -17.33 -3.55 10.02
N ALA A 159 -16.47 -4.49 10.43
CA ALA A 159 -16.92 -5.85 10.65
C ALA A 159 -17.97 -5.86 11.77
N SER A 160 -19.14 -6.44 11.51
CA SER A 160 -20.19 -6.66 12.53
C SER A 160 -19.85 -7.81 13.49
N THR A 161 -18.76 -8.53 13.23
CA THR A 161 -18.18 -9.61 14.04
C THR A 161 -16.79 -9.88 13.50
N ALA A 162 -15.79 -10.00 14.37
CA ALA A 162 -14.50 -10.56 13.98
C ALA A 162 -14.76 -11.95 13.39
N GLY A 163 -14.56 -12.11 12.08
CA GLY A 163 -14.67 -13.41 11.43
C GLY A 163 -13.68 -14.39 12.05
N PRO A 164 -14.00 -15.70 12.05
CA PRO A 164 -13.19 -16.74 12.69
C PRO A 164 -11.76 -16.83 12.14
#